data_AF-A0A8K0ML46-F1
#
_entry.id   AF-A0A8K0ML46-F1
#
_cell.length_a   1.000
_cell.length_b   1.000
_cell.length_c   1.000
_cell.angle_alpha   90.00
_cell.angle_beta   90.00
_cell.angle_gamma   90.00
#
_symmetry.space_group_name_H-M   'P 1'
#
loop_
_entity.id
_entity.type
_entity.pdbx_description
1 polymer ?
#
loop_
_entity_poly.entity_id
_entity_poly.type
_entity_poly.pdbx_seq_one_letter_code
_entity_poly.pdbx_strand_id
1 'polypeptide(L)'
;MKHTSFNTPRPSTTTTKNSSNLFLCKSTESDSEPSPPEGDTRKQELLARIAQLQAQKVRLTDFLDERSEYLTQFAEEANAEFDKIGDDALKGLDEASDRILENINSRMQAFEESAESNKVDIEKNENMLLEFEDQIEKDRNEGLFFKNLRSRTPEEKVKGKEETAKIKELTKVNAGSKTRRNIYLALICLLTIGIADSFISSLPDWRKVAVLGAILVGLISQYVYEQSLLSETRKTKNGETEEEEK
;
A
#
# COMPACT_ATOMS: atom_id res chain seq x y z
N MET A 1 42.11 9.55 -14.80
CA MET A 1 42.83 8.43 -14.15
C MET A 1 43.02 7.34 -15.19
N LYS A 2 44.23 6.77 -15.27
CA LYS A 2 44.73 5.99 -16.40
C LYS A 2 44.14 4.57 -16.40
N HIS A 3 43.61 4.14 -17.54
CA HIS A 3 43.24 2.73 -17.79
C HIS A 3 44.50 1.91 -18.09
N THR A 4 44.69 0.81 -17.36
CA THR A 4 45.69 -0.21 -17.66
C THR A 4 45.00 -1.45 -18.22
N SER A 5 45.05 -1.59 -19.53
CA SER A 5 44.71 -2.81 -20.28
C SER A 5 45.94 -3.73 -20.32
N PHE A 6 45.79 -4.94 -19.80
CA PHE A 6 46.79 -6.00 -19.95
C PHE A 6 46.59 -6.72 -21.28
N ASN A 7 47.55 -6.56 -22.18
CA ASN A 7 47.66 -7.33 -23.42
C ASN A 7 48.36 -8.67 -23.12
N THR A 8 47.70 -9.78 -23.44
CA THR A 8 48.31 -11.12 -23.40
C THR A 8 48.78 -11.51 -24.81
N PRO A 9 49.99 -12.09 -25.00
CA PRO A 9 50.51 -12.39 -26.32
C PRO A 9 49.84 -13.61 -26.96
N ARG A 10 49.45 -13.46 -28.22
CA ARG A 10 49.01 -14.51 -29.14
C ARG A 10 50.17 -15.45 -29.47
N PRO A 11 50.07 -16.78 -29.26
CA PRO A 11 51.06 -17.70 -29.78
C PRO A 11 50.82 -17.93 -31.28
N SER A 12 51.82 -17.54 -32.08
CA SER A 12 51.94 -17.82 -33.50
C SER A 12 52.17 -19.31 -33.73
N THR A 13 51.26 -19.93 -34.49
CA THR A 13 51.37 -21.32 -34.97
C THR A 13 52.45 -21.42 -36.05
N THR A 14 53.58 -22.04 -35.71
CA THR A 14 54.62 -22.41 -36.67
C THR A 14 54.21 -23.69 -37.40
N THR A 15 53.83 -23.55 -38.67
CA THR A 15 53.63 -24.64 -39.63
C THR A 15 54.94 -25.43 -39.82
N THR A 16 55.00 -26.64 -39.29
CA THR A 16 56.12 -27.56 -39.53
C THR A 16 55.77 -28.46 -40.71
N LYS A 17 56.55 -28.36 -41.80
CA LYS A 17 56.44 -29.18 -43.01
C LYS A 17 56.66 -30.65 -42.67
N ASN A 18 55.66 -31.49 -42.91
CA ASN A 18 55.80 -32.94 -42.88
C ASN A 18 56.60 -33.41 -44.12
N SER A 19 57.82 -33.90 -43.92
CA SER A 19 58.57 -34.65 -44.92
C SER A 19 57.96 -36.04 -45.08
N SER A 20 57.36 -36.30 -46.22
CA SER A 20 56.84 -37.62 -46.61
C SER A 20 58.00 -38.55 -46.97
N ASN A 21 58.43 -39.40 -46.04
CA ASN A 21 59.30 -40.53 -46.35
C ASN A 21 58.45 -41.67 -46.91
N LEU A 22 58.36 -41.71 -48.25
CA LEU A 22 57.89 -42.88 -49.00
C LEU A 22 58.90 -44.01 -48.83
N PHE A 23 58.54 -45.03 -48.05
CA PHE A 23 59.27 -46.30 -48.03
C PHE A 23 58.88 -47.12 -49.26
N LEU A 24 59.75 -47.14 -50.27
CA LEU A 24 59.72 -48.13 -51.35
C LEU A 24 60.20 -49.48 -50.79
N CYS A 25 59.29 -50.43 -50.61
CA CYS A 25 59.64 -51.84 -50.41
C CYS A 25 60.02 -52.47 -51.75
N LYS A 26 61.28 -52.87 -51.88
CA LYS A 26 61.81 -53.68 -52.97
C LYS A 26 61.56 -55.15 -52.63
N SER A 27 60.67 -55.81 -53.36
CA SER A 27 60.40 -57.24 -53.20
C SER A 27 61.56 -58.06 -53.79
N THR A 28 62.26 -58.79 -52.94
CA THR A 28 63.10 -59.93 -53.37
C THR A 28 62.47 -61.15 -52.74
N GLU A 29 61.95 -62.06 -53.58
CA GLU A 29 61.45 -63.37 -53.19
C GLU A 29 62.55 -64.14 -52.44
N SER A 30 62.31 -64.39 -51.17
CA SER A 30 62.89 -65.50 -50.42
C SER A 30 61.86 -65.92 -49.40
N ASP A 31 61.46 -67.18 -49.48
CA ASP A 31 60.60 -67.83 -48.51
C ASP A 31 61.22 -67.71 -47.11
N SER A 32 60.74 -66.73 -46.37
CA SER A 32 60.98 -66.56 -44.94
C SER A 32 59.62 -66.25 -44.33
N GLU A 33 59.18 -67.10 -43.42
CA GLU A 33 57.96 -66.89 -42.64
C GLU A 33 57.92 -65.46 -42.04
N PRO A 34 56.74 -64.85 -41.92
CA PRO A 34 56.61 -63.54 -41.30
C PRO A 34 56.89 -63.69 -39.80
N SER A 35 58.12 -63.37 -39.38
CA SER A 35 58.41 -63.18 -37.96
C SER A 35 57.45 -62.11 -37.42
N PRO A 36 56.69 -62.37 -36.34
CA PRO A 36 55.78 -61.39 -35.78
C PRO A 36 56.56 -60.13 -35.40
N PRO A 37 55.99 -58.92 -35.53
CA PRO A 37 56.68 -57.70 -35.18
C PRO A 37 57.03 -57.74 -33.69
N GLU A 38 58.28 -58.07 -33.38
CA GLU A 38 58.74 -58.25 -32.01
C GLU A 38 59.03 -56.87 -31.40
N GLY A 39 57.95 -56.19 -31.03
CA GLY A 39 58.00 -54.95 -30.26
C GLY A 39 58.21 -55.25 -28.79
N ASP A 40 59.11 -54.50 -28.15
CA ASP A 40 59.34 -54.59 -26.70
C ASP A 40 58.03 -54.29 -25.93
N THR A 41 57.48 -55.33 -25.30
CA THR A 41 56.19 -55.28 -24.59
C THR A 41 56.17 -54.22 -23.50
N ARG A 42 57.33 -53.93 -22.87
CA ARG A 42 57.45 -52.88 -21.84
C ARG A 42 57.31 -51.49 -22.44
N LYS A 43 57.85 -51.27 -23.65
CA LYS A 43 57.72 -49.99 -24.37
C LYS A 43 56.29 -49.77 -24.84
N GLN A 44 55.62 -50.82 -25.30
CA GLN A 44 54.21 -50.75 -25.71
C GLN A 44 53.29 -50.45 -24.53
N GLU A 45 53.49 -51.08 -23.37
CA GLU A 45 52.75 -50.77 -22.16
C GLU A 45 52.97 -49.33 -21.68
N LEU A 46 54.23 -48.86 -21.71
CA LEU A 46 54.55 -47.48 -21.36
C LEU A 46 53.87 -46.47 -22.29
N LEU A 47 53.87 -46.73 -23.61
CA LEU A 47 53.17 -45.90 -24.58
C LEU A 47 51.66 -45.90 -24.34
N ALA A 48 51.06 -47.05 -24.01
CA ALA A 48 49.64 -47.14 -23.68
C ALA A 48 49.28 -46.30 -22.44
N ARG A 49 50.11 -46.36 -21.39
CA ARG A 49 49.94 -45.52 -20.19
C ARG A 49 50.08 -44.03 -20.49
N ILE A 50 51.05 -43.64 -21.32
CA ILE A 50 51.21 -42.24 -21.75
C ILE A 50 49.98 -41.78 -22.53
N ALA A 51 49.47 -42.59 -23.46
CA ALA A 51 48.28 -42.26 -24.23
C ALA A 51 47.04 -42.12 -23.34
N GLN A 52 46.87 -43.01 -22.35
CA GLN A 52 45.79 -42.93 -21.37
C GLN A 52 45.89 -41.65 -20.53
N LEU A 53 47.09 -41.30 -20.05
CA LEU A 53 47.31 -40.07 -19.28
C LEU A 53 47.05 -38.82 -20.12
N GLN A 54 47.46 -38.82 -21.38
CA GLN A 54 47.17 -37.72 -22.30
C GLN A 54 45.67 -37.57 -22.55
N ALA A 55 44.94 -38.68 -22.75
CA ALA A 55 43.49 -38.65 -22.90
C ALA A 55 42.77 -38.12 -21.65
N GLN A 56 43.21 -38.55 -20.46
CA GLN A 56 42.66 -38.04 -19.19
C GLN A 56 42.97 -36.56 -18.98
N LYS A 57 44.17 -36.10 -19.37
CA LYS A 57 44.55 -34.69 -19.30
C LYS A 57 43.65 -33.82 -20.18
N VAL A 58 43.42 -34.23 -21.43
CA VAL A 58 42.52 -33.51 -22.35
C VAL A 58 41.13 -33.43 -21.74
N ARG A 59 40.56 -34.56 -21.31
CA ARG A 59 39.22 -34.59 -20.69
C ARG A 59 39.10 -33.70 -19.46
N LEU A 60 40.12 -33.66 -18.60
CA LEU A 60 40.11 -32.82 -17.41
C LEU A 60 40.22 -31.32 -17.77
N THR A 61 41.01 -31.01 -18.79
CA THR A 61 41.15 -29.63 -19.29
C THR A 61 39.83 -29.15 -19.88
N ASP A 62 39.20 -29.96 -20.75
CA ASP A 62 37.90 -29.64 -21.34
C ASP A 62 36.82 -29.41 -20.27
N PHE A 63 36.77 -30.25 -19.23
CA PHE A 63 35.84 -30.08 -18.11
C PHE A 63 36.13 -28.81 -17.29
N LEU A 64 37.40 -28.48 -17.09
CA LEU A 64 37.78 -27.27 -16.37
C LEU A 64 37.40 -26.03 -17.17
N ASP A 65 37.63 -26.05 -18.48
CA ASP A 65 37.29 -24.96 -19.39
C ASP A 65 35.76 -24.75 -19.42
N GLU A 66 34.96 -25.81 -19.59
CA GLU A 66 33.49 -25.75 -19.56
C GLU A 66 32.97 -25.18 -18.23
N ARG A 67 33.52 -25.63 -17.10
CA ARG A 67 33.13 -25.13 -15.78
C ARG A 67 33.53 -23.68 -15.56
N SER A 68 34.67 -23.26 -16.09
CA SER A 68 35.13 -21.88 -16.01
C SER A 68 34.27 -20.94 -16.84
N GLU A 69 33.85 -21.38 -18.03
CA GLU A 69 32.92 -20.65 -18.90
C GLU A 69 31.55 -20.52 -18.25
N TYR A 70 31.00 -21.62 -17.71
CA TYR A 70 29.74 -21.62 -16.98
C TYR A 70 29.75 -20.65 -15.78
N LEU A 71 30.81 -20.66 -14.97
CA LEU A 71 30.96 -19.75 -13.83
C LEU A 71 31.06 -18.29 -14.27
N THR A 72 31.73 -18.04 -15.40
CA THR A 72 31.85 -16.69 -15.97
C THR A 72 30.48 -16.19 -16.44
N GLN A 73 29.75 -17.02 -17.20
CA GLN A 73 28.39 -16.70 -17.66
C GLN A 73 27.45 -16.46 -16.48
N PHE A 74 27.50 -17.32 -15.46
CA PHE A 74 26.69 -17.16 -14.25
C PHE A 74 26.99 -15.84 -13.53
N ALA A 75 28.26 -15.45 -13.42
CA ALA A 75 28.64 -14.18 -12.80
C ALA A 75 28.18 -12.97 -13.64
N GLU A 76 28.29 -13.03 -14.96
CA GLU A 76 27.82 -11.98 -15.87
C GLU A 76 26.29 -11.84 -15.81
N GLU A 77 25.55 -12.95 -15.85
CA GLU A 77 24.09 -12.96 -15.76
C GLU A 77 23.62 -12.46 -14.39
N ALA A 78 24.25 -12.91 -13.29
CA ALA A 78 23.92 -12.42 -11.96
C ALA A 78 24.14 -10.89 -11.84
N ASN A 79 25.25 -10.37 -12.36
CA ASN A 79 25.49 -8.92 -12.37
C ASN A 79 24.43 -8.17 -13.19
N ALA A 80 24.07 -8.68 -14.38
CA ALA A 80 23.03 -8.08 -15.20
C ALA A 80 21.65 -8.10 -14.51
N GLU A 81 21.32 -9.18 -13.80
CA GLU A 81 20.09 -9.25 -13.00
C GLU A 81 20.12 -8.27 -11.82
N PHE A 82 21.25 -8.14 -11.11
CA PHE A 82 21.38 -7.17 -10.03
C PHE A 82 21.24 -5.73 -10.52
N ASP A 83 21.89 -5.38 -11.62
CA ASP A 83 21.78 -4.05 -12.24
C ASP A 83 20.33 -3.77 -12.63
N LYS A 84 19.65 -4.74 -13.27
CA LYS A 84 18.24 -4.62 -13.65
C LYS A 84 17.33 -4.42 -12.44
N ILE A 85 17.51 -5.20 -11.37
CA ILE A 85 16.72 -5.05 -10.14
C ILE A 85 16.96 -3.67 -9.51
N GLY A 86 18.22 -3.21 -9.50
CA GLY A 86 18.59 -1.88 -9.02
C GLY A 86 17.89 -0.77 -9.80
N ASP A 87 17.94 -0.84 -11.13
CA ASP A 87 17.31 0.13 -12.02
C ASP A 87 15.78 0.14 -11.89
N ASP A 88 15.15 -1.04 -11.84
CA ASP A 88 13.70 -1.17 -11.67
C ASP A 88 13.25 -0.62 -10.30
N ALA A 89 14.03 -0.85 -9.24
CA ALA A 89 13.75 -0.32 -7.91
C ALA A 89 13.90 1.21 -7.86
N LEU A 90 14.94 1.77 -8.47
CA LEU A 90 15.13 3.23 -8.57
C LEU A 90 14.01 3.87 -9.37
N LYS A 91 13.63 3.29 -10.50
CA LYS A 91 12.52 3.78 -11.31
C LYS A 91 11.19 3.77 -10.55
N GLY A 92 10.91 2.70 -9.81
CA GLY A 92 9.72 2.61 -8.96
C GLY A 92 9.72 3.66 -7.83
N LEU A 93 10.90 3.94 -7.26
CA LEU A 93 11.08 4.98 -6.24
C LEU A 93 10.83 6.38 -6.80
N ASP A 94 11.41 6.70 -7.97
CA ASP A 94 11.23 8.00 -8.61
C ASP A 94 9.77 8.23 -8.99
N GLU A 95 9.09 7.22 -9.56
CA GLU A 95 7.66 7.33 -9.89
C GLU A 95 6.79 7.52 -8.64
N ALA A 96 7.11 6.86 -7.52
CA ALA A 96 6.42 7.07 -6.26
C ALA A 96 6.67 8.48 -5.71
N SER A 97 7.90 8.98 -5.82
CA SER A 97 8.28 10.33 -5.40
C SER A 97 7.51 11.38 -6.21
N ASP A 98 7.46 11.24 -7.53
CA ASP A 98 6.72 12.16 -8.42
C ASP A 98 5.24 12.22 -8.06
N ARG A 99 4.61 11.07 -7.81
CA ARG A 99 3.20 11.00 -7.37
C ARG A 99 2.97 11.70 -6.04
N ILE A 100 3.89 11.54 -5.07
CA ILE A 100 3.81 12.21 -3.78
C ILE A 100 3.96 13.73 -3.95
N LEU A 101 4.93 14.15 -4.75
CA LEU A 101 5.20 15.57 -5.01
C LEU A 101 4.01 16.23 -5.71
N GLU A 102 3.42 15.56 -6.70
CA GLU A 102 2.22 16.03 -7.38
C GLU A 102 1.03 16.14 -6.41
N ASN A 103 0.83 15.16 -5.53
CA ASN A 103 -0.24 15.22 -4.52
C ASN A 103 -0.05 16.38 -3.54
N ILE A 104 1.18 16.58 -3.07
CA ILE A 104 1.52 17.69 -2.17
C ILE A 104 1.28 19.03 -2.88
N ASN A 105 1.73 19.17 -4.12
CA ASN A 105 1.56 20.41 -4.88
C ASN A 105 0.08 20.71 -5.15
N SER A 106 -0.72 19.70 -5.50
CA SER A 106 -2.17 19.84 -5.66
C SER A 106 -2.86 20.28 -4.37
N ARG A 107 -2.49 19.70 -3.21
CA ARG A 107 -3.03 20.11 -1.91
C ARG A 107 -2.57 21.51 -1.51
N MET A 108 -1.32 21.87 -1.81
CA MET A 108 -0.76 23.18 -1.52
C MET A 108 -1.47 24.26 -2.34
N GLN A 109 -1.73 24.01 -3.62
CA GLN A 109 -2.48 24.92 -4.48
C GLN A 109 -3.92 25.10 -3.97
N ALA A 110 -4.62 24.00 -3.61
CA ALA A 110 -5.97 24.09 -3.05
C ALA A 110 -5.98 24.84 -1.71
N PHE A 111 -4.92 24.70 -0.91
CA PHE A 111 -4.77 25.46 0.33
C PHE A 111 -4.52 26.95 0.06
N GLU A 112 -3.69 27.30 -0.93
CA GLU A 112 -3.43 28.67 -1.33
C GLU A 112 -4.70 29.36 -1.84
N GLU A 113 -5.47 28.70 -2.72
CA GLU A 113 -6.77 29.18 -3.20
C GLU A 113 -7.78 29.34 -2.05
N SER A 114 -7.80 28.39 -1.11
CA SER A 114 -8.66 28.47 0.07
C SER A 114 -8.23 29.58 1.03
N ALA A 115 -6.94 29.86 1.17
CA ALA A 115 -6.43 30.92 2.03
C ALA A 115 -6.73 32.30 1.45
N GLU A 116 -6.59 32.46 0.13
CA GLU A 116 -6.90 33.69 -0.58
C GLU A 116 -8.40 34.00 -0.53
N SER A 117 -9.25 33.02 -0.83
CA SER A 117 -10.71 33.17 -0.70
C SER A 117 -11.14 33.50 0.73
N ASN A 118 -10.58 32.80 1.72
CA ASN A 118 -10.89 33.07 3.13
C ASN A 118 -10.48 34.48 3.58
N LYS A 119 -9.36 35.02 3.07
CA LYS A 119 -8.97 36.40 3.33
C LYS A 119 -10.00 37.40 2.79
N VAL A 120 -10.47 37.18 1.55
CA VAL A 120 -11.50 38.03 0.93
C VAL A 120 -12.82 37.96 1.71
N ASP A 121 -13.19 36.78 2.19
CA ASP A 121 -14.43 36.61 2.96
C ASP A 121 -14.34 37.24 4.36
N ILE A 122 -13.16 37.21 5.00
CA ILE A 122 -12.91 37.94 6.25
C ILE A 122 -13.07 39.45 6.03
N GLU A 123 -12.48 40.02 4.97
CA GLU A 123 -12.58 41.44 4.67
C GLU A 123 -14.04 41.88 4.42
N LYS A 124 -14.81 41.07 3.69
CA LYS A 124 -16.25 41.32 3.49
C LYS A 124 -17.03 41.25 4.80
N ASN A 125 -16.74 40.24 5.63
CA ASN A 125 -17.41 40.09 6.92
C ASN A 125 -17.08 41.26 7.86
N GLU A 126 -15.83 41.74 7.88
CA GLU A 126 -15.43 42.93 8.63
C GLU A 126 -16.20 44.17 8.17
N ASN A 127 -16.32 44.41 6.86
CA ASN A 127 -17.10 45.54 6.34
C ASN A 127 -18.60 45.43 6.71
N MET A 128 -19.18 44.23 6.59
CA MET A 128 -20.58 44.00 7.01
C MET A 128 -20.77 44.24 8.51
N LEU A 129 -19.78 43.89 9.34
CA LEU A 129 -19.82 44.12 10.79
C LEU A 129 -19.76 45.61 11.13
N LEU A 130 -18.93 46.37 10.41
CA LEU A 130 -18.86 47.83 10.53
C LEU A 130 -20.18 48.50 10.13
N GLU A 131 -20.79 48.08 9.02
CA GLU A 131 -22.11 48.58 8.60
C GLU A 131 -23.21 48.25 9.63
N PHE A 132 -23.18 47.04 10.19
CA PHE A 132 -24.11 46.64 11.24
C PHE A 132 -23.92 47.45 12.52
N GLU A 133 -22.67 47.73 12.94
CA GLU A 133 -22.37 48.55 14.11
C GLU A 133 -22.86 49.99 13.94
N ASP A 134 -22.62 50.61 12.77
CA ASP A 134 -23.11 51.95 12.44
C ASP A 134 -24.66 51.99 12.43
N GLN A 135 -25.31 50.95 11.91
CA GLN A 135 -26.77 50.84 11.95
C GLN A 135 -27.30 50.72 13.38
N ILE A 136 -26.67 49.92 14.23
CA ILE A 136 -27.06 49.78 15.65
C ILE A 136 -26.84 51.08 16.41
N GLU A 137 -25.75 51.81 16.15
CA GLU A 137 -25.51 53.11 16.79
C GLU A 137 -26.57 54.14 16.41
N LYS A 138 -26.95 54.19 15.12
CA LYS A 138 -28.07 55.01 14.63
C LYS A 138 -29.40 54.59 15.27
N ASP A 139 -29.74 53.31 15.25
CA ASP A 139 -30.99 52.78 15.83
C ASP A 139 -31.09 53.00 17.35
N ARG A 140 -29.95 52.96 18.06
CA ARG A 140 -29.84 53.28 19.48
C ARG A 140 -30.08 54.76 19.73
N ASN A 141 -29.45 55.64 18.95
CA ASN A 141 -29.62 57.09 19.06
C ASN A 141 -31.04 57.53 18.70
N GLU A 142 -31.71 56.82 17.79
CA GLU A 142 -33.10 57.08 17.39
C GLU A 142 -34.14 56.39 18.29
N GLY A 143 -33.71 55.58 19.26
CA GLY A 143 -34.61 54.82 20.14
C GLY A 143 -35.48 53.79 19.40
N LEU A 144 -35.15 53.47 18.15
CA LEU A 144 -35.88 52.55 17.28
C LEU A 144 -35.64 51.09 17.63
N PHE A 145 -34.46 50.77 18.18
CA PHE A 145 -34.09 49.43 18.64
C PHE A 145 -35.14 48.83 19.60
N PHE A 146 -35.60 49.63 20.58
CA PHE A 146 -36.62 49.19 21.53
C PHE A 146 -38.04 49.30 21.00
N LYS A 147 -38.30 50.16 20.01
CA LYS A 147 -39.61 50.21 19.34
C LYS A 147 -39.88 48.91 18.61
N ASN A 148 -38.95 48.42 17.79
CA ASN A 148 -39.11 47.15 17.07
C ASN A 148 -39.26 45.93 18.01
N LEU A 149 -38.57 45.91 19.15
CA LEU A 149 -38.75 44.85 20.17
C LEU A 149 -40.11 44.91 20.89
N ARG A 150 -40.66 46.12 21.09
CA ARG A 150 -41.93 46.33 21.79
C ARG A 150 -43.14 46.28 20.85
N SER A 151 -42.95 46.52 19.55
CA SER A 151 -43.97 46.55 18.50
C SER A 151 -44.07 45.25 17.71
N ARG A 152 -43.81 44.09 18.33
CA ARG A 152 -44.17 42.79 17.72
C ARG A 152 -45.68 42.76 17.46
N THR A 153 -46.07 42.86 16.20
CA THR A 153 -47.46 42.67 15.75
C THR A 153 -47.96 41.29 16.19
N PRO A 154 -49.25 41.15 16.53
CA PRO A 154 -49.79 39.89 17.08
C PRO A 154 -49.53 38.67 16.17
N GLU A 155 -49.33 38.88 14.87
CA GLU A 155 -48.99 37.84 13.90
C GLU A 155 -47.62 37.19 14.13
N GLU A 156 -46.58 37.94 14.54
CA GLU A 156 -45.24 37.37 14.78
C GLU A 156 -45.15 36.58 16.09
N LYS A 157 -45.98 36.91 17.09
CA LYS A 157 -46.07 36.11 18.32
C LYS A 157 -46.75 34.76 18.06
N VAL A 158 -47.70 34.71 17.13
CA VAL A 158 -48.35 33.47 16.69
C VAL A 158 -47.38 32.65 15.84
N LYS A 159 -46.68 33.27 14.87
CA LYS A 159 -45.64 32.61 14.05
C LYS A 159 -44.47 32.09 14.89
N GLY A 160 -43.99 32.85 15.87
CA GLY A 160 -42.92 32.40 16.77
C GLY A 160 -43.33 31.22 17.66
N LYS A 161 -44.59 31.19 18.13
CA LYS A 161 -45.13 30.01 18.84
C LYS A 161 -45.28 28.81 17.91
N GLU A 162 -45.71 29.03 16.66
CA GLU A 162 -45.82 27.99 15.64
C GLU A 162 -44.45 27.43 15.23
N GLU A 163 -43.43 28.27 15.12
CA GLU A 163 -42.04 27.84 14.85
C GLU A 163 -41.45 27.06 16.02
N THR A 164 -41.69 27.49 17.27
CA THR A 164 -41.27 26.68 18.44
C THR A 164 -42.01 25.34 18.53
N ALA A 165 -43.28 25.28 18.09
CA ALA A 165 -44.04 24.05 17.98
C ALA A 165 -43.50 23.15 16.85
N LYS A 166 -43.18 23.71 15.68
CA LYS A 166 -42.54 23.00 14.56
C LYS A 166 -41.16 22.46 14.95
N ILE A 167 -40.35 23.22 15.67
CA ILE A 167 -39.04 22.75 16.17
C ILE A 167 -39.23 21.61 17.18
N LYS A 168 -40.23 21.71 18.06
CA LYS A 168 -40.57 20.63 19.00
C LYS A 168 -41.06 19.37 18.29
N GLU A 169 -41.87 19.49 17.24
CA GLU A 169 -42.32 18.38 16.41
C GLU A 169 -41.18 17.76 15.60
N LEU A 170 -40.33 18.57 14.96
CA LEU A 170 -39.15 18.09 14.25
C LEU A 170 -38.17 17.38 15.19
N THR A 171 -38.01 17.89 16.40
CA THR A 171 -37.21 17.22 17.44
C THR A 171 -37.84 15.90 17.87
N LYS A 172 -39.17 15.82 18.00
CA LYS A 172 -39.91 14.58 18.32
C LYS A 172 -39.83 13.54 17.21
N VAL A 173 -39.92 13.96 15.94
CA VAL A 173 -39.79 13.09 14.76
C VAL A 173 -38.35 12.59 14.59
N ASN A 174 -37.36 13.43 14.92
CA ASN A 174 -35.94 13.05 14.86
C ASN A 174 -35.48 12.24 16.09
N ALA A 175 -36.14 12.37 17.24
CA ALA A 175 -35.86 11.67 18.51
C ALA A 175 -36.36 10.21 18.57
N GLY A 176 -36.70 9.60 17.43
CA GLY A 176 -37.13 8.21 17.35
C GLY A 176 -36.83 7.56 15.99
N SER A 177 -35.88 8.13 15.24
CA SER A 177 -35.57 7.68 13.89
C SER A 177 -34.97 6.25 13.88
N LYS A 178 -35.45 5.41 12.95
CA LYS A 178 -34.95 4.04 12.76
C LYS A 178 -33.43 3.98 12.58
N THR A 179 -32.84 5.04 12.03
CA THR A 179 -31.41 5.15 11.76
C THR A 179 -30.58 5.27 13.04
N ARG A 180 -30.98 6.13 14.00
CA ARG A 180 -30.26 6.29 15.28
C ARG A 180 -30.28 5.00 16.09
N ARG A 181 -31.43 4.33 16.13
CA ARG A 181 -31.59 3.02 16.78
C ARG A 181 -30.67 1.94 16.18
N ASN A 182 -30.55 1.91 14.86
CA ASN A 182 -29.68 0.95 14.18
C ASN A 182 -28.19 1.21 14.50
N ILE A 183 -27.81 2.48 14.69
CA ILE A 183 -26.47 2.87 15.14
C ILE A 183 -26.21 2.39 16.58
N TYR A 184 -27.13 2.60 17.52
CA TYR A 184 -26.95 2.07 18.88
C TYR A 184 -26.88 0.54 18.91
N LEU A 185 -27.71 -0.16 18.13
CA LEU A 185 -27.62 -1.62 18.01
C LEU A 185 -26.29 -2.09 17.42
N ALA A 186 -25.79 -1.41 16.39
CA ALA A 186 -24.48 -1.70 15.81
C ALA A 186 -23.35 -1.49 16.82
N LEU A 187 -23.39 -0.39 17.59
CA LEU A 187 -22.42 -0.09 18.64
C LEU A 187 -22.48 -1.10 19.79
N ILE A 188 -23.69 -1.50 20.22
CA ILE A 188 -23.88 -2.54 21.24
C ILE A 188 -23.30 -3.88 20.75
N CYS A 189 -23.56 -4.29 19.50
CA CYS A 189 -22.96 -5.50 18.91
C CYS A 189 -21.43 -5.42 18.81
N LEU A 190 -20.89 -4.28 18.39
CA LEU A 190 -19.44 -4.10 18.30
C LEU A 190 -18.78 -4.18 19.68
N LEU A 191 -19.42 -3.61 20.69
CA LEU A 191 -18.92 -3.58 22.06
C LEU A 191 -18.98 -4.96 22.72
N THR A 192 -20.03 -5.76 22.47
CA THR A 192 -20.12 -7.14 22.98
C THR A 192 -19.08 -8.05 22.36
N ILE A 193 -18.75 -7.87 21.07
CA ILE A 193 -17.63 -8.58 20.41
C ILE A 193 -16.29 -8.20 21.07
N GLY A 194 -16.04 -6.90 21.29
CA GLY A 194 -14.81 -6.44 21.93
C GLY A 194 -14.66 -6.91 23.39
N ILE A 195 -15.77 -7.07 24.10
CA ILE A 195 -15.79 -7.66 25.44
C ILE A 195 -15.45 -9.16 25.38
N ALA A 196 -16.06 -9.91 24.47
CA ALA A 196 -15.79 -11.34 24.30
C ALA A 196 -14.31 -11.62 23.94
N ASP A 197 -13.73 -10.83 23.04
CA ASP A 197 -12.31 -10.92 22.66
C ASP A 197 -11.38 -10.63 23.87
N SER A 198 -11.76 -9.65 24.69
CA SER A 198 -11.02 -9.31 25.92
C SER A 198 -11.07 -10.43 26.99
N PHE A 199 -12.06 -11.33 26.95
CA PHE A 199 -12.15 -12.49 27.84
C PHE A 199 -11.37 -13.72 27.33
N ILE A 200 -11.19 -13.85 26.01
CA ILE A 200 -10.49 -14.99 25.37
C ILE A 200 -8.97 -14.77 25.39
N SER A 201 -8.50 -13.53 25.47
CA SER A 201 -7.07 -13.21 25.52
C SER A 201 -6.40 -13.71 26.80
N SER A 202 -5.14 -14.18 26.68
CA SER A 202 -4.40 -14.94 27.71
C SER A 202 -4.10 -14.16 29.00
N LEU A 203 -4.38 -12.86 29.04
CA LEU A 203 -4.27 -12.01 30.22
C LEU A 203 -5.49 -11.07 30.33
N PRO A 204 -6.53 -11.45 31.08
CA PRO A 204 -7.75 -10.65 31.19
C PRO A 204 -7.46 -9.34 31.94
N ASP A 205 -7.51 -8.21 31.23
CA ASP A 205 -7.47 -6.88 31.86
C ASP A 205 -8.85 -6.55 32.43
N TRP A 206 -9.13 -6.99 33.66
CA TRP A 206 -10.43 -6.77 34.34
C TRP A 206 -10.83 -5.29 34.41
N ARG A 207 -9.86 -4.37 34.43
CA ARG A 207 -10.09 -2.91 34.34
C ARG A 207 -10.70 -2.51 33.00
N LYS A 208 -10.20 -3.05 31.89
CA LYS A 208 -10.69 -2.76 30.54
C LYS A 208 -12.09 -3.32 30.35
N VAL A 209 -12.33 -4.53 30.84
CA VAL A 209 -13.67 -5.16 30.85
C VAL A 209 -14.67 -4.35 31.68
N ALA A 210 -14.29 -3.86 32.86
CA ALA A 210 -15.17 -3.05 33.70
C ALA A 210 -15.54 -1.72 33.03
N VAL A 211 -14.58 -1.05 32.39
CA VAL A 211 -14.83 0.20 31.65
C VAL A 211 -15.76 -0.05 30.44
N LEU A 212 -15.50 -1.09 29.64
CA LEU A 212 -16.36 -1.46 28.52
C LEU A 212 -17.76 -1.87 28.97
N GLY A 213 -17.87 -2.58 30.11
CA GLY A 213 -19.14 -2.93 30.72
C GLY A 213 -19.95 -1.71 31.17
N ALA A 214 -19.31 -0.71 31.79
CA ALA A 214 -19.98 0.53 32.19
C ALA A 214 -20.52 1.30 30.97
N ILE A 215 -19.74 1.36 29.89
CA ILE A 215 -20.14 1.99 28.62
C ILE A 215 -21.32 1.24 27.98
N LEU A 216 -21.30 -0.10 28.03
CA LEU A 216 -22.38 -0.95 27.52
C LEU A 216 -23.71 -0.67 28.26
N VAL A 217 -23.67 -0.56 29.59
CA VAL A 217 -24.86 -0.23 30.39
C VAL A 217 -25.40 1.15 30.02
N GLY A 218 -24.53 2.14 29.81
CA GLY A 218 -24.93 3.47 29.34
C GLY A 218 -25.63 3.45 27.97
N LEU A 219 -25.09 2.71 27.01
CA LEU A 219 -25.68 2.54 25.67
C LEU A 219 -27.04 1.83 25.70
N ILE A 220 -27.18 0.79 26.52
CA ILE A 220 -28.46 0.08 26.71
C ILE A 220 -29.49 1.03 27.35
N SER A 221 -29.08 1.85 28.32
CA SER A 221 -29.96 2.85 28.93
C SER A 221 -30.45 3.89 27.91
N GLN A 222 -29.56 4.39 27.05
CA GLN A 222 -29.93 5.29 25.95
C GLN A 222 -30.90 4.63 24.96
N TYR A 223 -30.64 3.37 24.60
CA TYR A 223 -31.50 2.59 23.72
C TYR A 223 -32.90 2.39 24.30
N VAL A 224 -33.01 2.03 25.58
CA VAL A 224 -34.29 1.85 26.28
C VAL A 224 -35.05 3.17 26.44
N TYR A 225 -34.33 4.27 26.73
CA TYR A 225 -34.93 5.60 26.80
C TYR A 225 -35.57 5.99 25.46
N GLU A 226 -34.85 5.83 24.35
CA GLU A 226 -35.42 6.08 23.01
C GLU A 226 -36.61 5.16 22.69
N GLN A 227 -36.57 3.89 23.13
CA GLN A 227 -37.68 2.95 22.95
C GLN A 227 -38.92 3.35 23.76
N SER A 228 -38.74 3.84 24.99
CA SER A 228 -39.84 4.32 25.83
C SER A 228 -40.53 5.55 25.22
N LEU A 229 -39.76 6.52 24.72
CA LEU A 229 -40.26 7.75 24.09
C LEU A 229 -41.03 7.47 22.80
N LEU A 230 -40.58 6.48 22.03
CA LEU A 230 -41.31 5.93 20.89
C LEU A 230 -42.61 5.21 21.30
N SER A 231 -42.58 4.42 22.36
CA SER A 231 -43.77 3.70 22.84
C SER A 231 -44.86 4.66 23.33
N GLU A 232 -44.46 5.74 23.99
CA GLU A 232 -45.35 6.81 24.46
C GLU A 232 -45.94 7.59 23.27
N THR A 233 -45.15 7.81 22.23
CA THR A 233 -45.60 8.39 20.96
C THR A 233 -46.56 7.47 20.20
N ARG A 234 -46.36 6.14 20.26
CA ARG A 234 -47.26 5.16 19.62
C ARG A 234 -48.58 5.01 20.38
N LYS A 235 -48.55 5.11 21.71
CA LYS A 235 -49.76 5.07 22.57
C LYS A 235 -50.65 6.31 22.38
N THR A 236 -50.06 7.50 22.32
CA THR A 236 -50.82 8.75 22.05
C THR A 236 -51.51 8.70 20.69
N LYS A 237 -50.85 8.16 19.66
CA LYS A 237 -51.41 8.04 18.30
C LYS A 237 -52.54 7.00 18.17
N ASN A 238 -52.59 6.00 19.04
CA ASN A 238 -53.65 4.98 19.06
C ASN A 238 -54.83 5.37 19.97
N GLY A 239 -54.62 6.24 20.96
CA GLY A 239 -55.71 6.75 21.81
C GLY A 239 -56.60 7.76 21.10
N GLU A 240 -56.04 8.56 20.18
CA GLU A 240 -56.81 9.49 19.34
C GLU A 240 -57.69 8.78 18.31
N THR A 241 -57.34 7.56 17.88
CA THR A 241 -58.16 6.79 16.92
C THR A 241 -59.34 6.06 17.58
N GLU A 242 -59.31 5.82 18.89
CA GLU A 242 -60.42 5.16 19.61
C GLU A 242 -61.49 6.14 20.14
N GLU A 243 -61.21 7.45 20.20
CA GLU A 243 -62.21 8.47 20.54
C GLU A 243 -63.00 9.01 19.33
N GLU A 244 -62.56 8.73 18.09
CA GLU A 244 -63.30 9.08 16.87
C GLU A 244 -64.28 7.99 16.39
N GLU A 245 -64.31 6.82 17.03
CA GLU A 245 -65.18 5.69 16.64
C GLU A 245 -66.23 5.31 17.70
N LYS A 246 -66.71 6.27 18.51
CA LYS A 246 -67.79 6.07 19.49
C LYS A 246 -68.90 7.12 19.42
#